data_AF-A0A8J7BM32-F1
#
_entry.id   AF-A0A8J7BM32-F1
#
_cell.length_a   1.000
_cell.length_b   1.000
_cell.length_c   1.000
_cell.angle_alpha   90.00
_cell.angle_beta   90.00
_cell.angle_gamma   90.00
#
_symmetry.space_group_name_H-M   'P 1'
#
loop_
_entity.id
_entity.type
_entity.pdbx_description
1 polymer ?
#
loop_
_entity_poly.entity_id
_entity_poly.type
_entity_poly.pdbx_seq_one_letter_code
_entity_poly.pdbx_strand_id
1 'polypeptide(L)'
;MPYHCDLSPGQKIYLDNPGSITLITLASAGAGQQQQSNTQVHTGPWTEIPQIIRVDNGALLRCVTAQGTFFWQIQGMQIGVASATAWDTNQATPMQVTEVGPSPIASMPPMPPMPPMAPMQMGDMQMSLNPMTLRMGKMTLGLNTPTVNNQKFCTQCGAAIAQGDRFCGSCGYQLP
;
A
#
# COMPACT_ATOMS: atom_id res chain seq x y z
N MET A 1 9.34 -1.90 -0.97
CA MET A 1 9.34 -0.99 -2.15
C MET A 1 9.00 -1.88 -3.32
N PRO A 2 7.86 -1.68 -3.98
CA PRO A 2 7.40 -2.65 -4.97
C PRO A 2 8.22 -2.52 -6.26
N TYR A 3 8.84 -3.62 -6.69
CA TYR A 3 9.41 -3.73 -8.02
C TYR A 3 8.29 -3.99 -9.03
N HIS A 4 8.46 -3.55 -10.28
CA HIS A 4 7.50 -3.85 -11.33
C HIS A 4 8.19 -4.17 -12.66
N CYS A 5 7.43 -4.82 -13.54
CA CYS A 5 7.80 -5.06 -14.92
C CYS A 5 6.55 -5.16 -15.79
N ASP A 6 6.59 -4.56 -16.99
CA ASP A 6 5.58 -4.83 -18.01
C ASP A 6 5.88 -6.20 -18.65
N LEU A 7 4.85 -7.06 -18.75
CA LEU A 7 4.95 -8.40 -19.34
C LEU A 7 4.52 -8.40 -20.80
N SER A 8 3.40 -7.74 -21.10
CA SER A 8 2.80 -7.59 -22.42
C SER A 8 1.96 -6.30 -22.47
N PRO A 9 1.46 -5.84 -23.62
CA PRO A 9 0.62 -4.64 -23.68
C PRO A 9 -0.61 -4.79 -22.77
N GLY A 10 -0.69 -3.92 -21.75
CA GLY A 10 -1.76 -3.95 -20.76
C GLY A 10 -1.54 -4.91 -19.60
N GLN A 11 -0.45 -5.69 -19.56
CA GLN A 11 -0.16 -6.60 -18.46
C GLN A 11 1.12 -6.22 -17.69
N LYS A 12 1.01 -6.15 -16.36
CA LYS A 12 2.09 -5.78 -15.45
C LYS A 12 2.21 -6.79 -14.31
N ILE A 13 3.43 -6.98 -13.85
CA ILE A 13 3.74 -7.67 -12.60
C ILE A 13 4.33 -6.68 -11.60
N TYR A 14 3.89 -6.79 -10.35
CA TYR A 14 4.45 -6.08 -9.21
C TYR A 14 4.93 -7.10 -8.18
N LEU A 15 6.05 -6.81 -7.55
CA LEU A 15 6.61 -7.62 -6.49
C LEU A 15 6.94 -6.75 -5.30
N ASP A 16 6.52 -7.18 -4.13
CA ASP A 16 6.96 -6.57 -2.88
C ASP A 16 7.42 -7.65 -1.91
N ASN A 17 8.26 -7.26 -0.96
CA ASN A 17 8.76 -8.14 0.07
C ASN A 17 8.80 -7.38 1.40
N PRO A 18 7.67 -7.28 2.11
CA PRO A 18 7.58 -6.58 3.39
C PRO A 18 8.33 -7.27 4.55
N GLY A 19 9.10 -8.34 4.29
CA GLY A 19 9.91 -9.02 5.30
C GLY A 19 9.95 -10.52 5.09
N SER A 20 8.90 -11.25 5.46
CA SER A 20 8.88 -12.73 5.41
C SER A 20 8.16 -13.30 4.18
N ILE A 21 7.40 -12.47 3.47
CA ILE A 21 6.50 -12.87 2.39
C ILE A 21 6.89 -12.13 1.13
N THR A 22 6.97 -12.83 0.00
CA THR A 22 6.93 -12.22 -1.32
C THR A 22 5.49 -12.09 -1.78
N LEU A 23 5.09 -10.86 -2.05
CA LEU A 23 3.80 -10.49 -2.62
C LEU A 23 3.97 -10.34 -4.14
N ILE A 24 3.24 -11.12 -4.92
CA ILE A 24 3.25 -11.08 -6.38
C ILE A 24 1.87 -10.64 -6.85
N THR A 25 1.79 -9.43 -7.42
CA THR A 25 0.56 -8.89 -7.98
C THR A 25 0.65 -8.88 -9.49
N LEU A 26 -0.25 -9.57 -10.17
CA LEU A 26 -0.45 -9.48 -11.61
C LEU A 26 -1.61 -8.55 -11.88
N ALA A 27 -1.41 -7.57 -12.76
CA ALA A 27 -2.44 -6.68 -13.24
C ALA A 27 -2.56 -6.83 -14.75
N SER A 28 -3.80 -6.95 -15.24
CA SER A 28 -4.12 -6.90 -16.66
C SER A 28 -5.17 -5.81 -16.88
N ALA A 29 -4.94 -4.97 -17.89
CA ALA A 29 -5.79 -3.88 -18.31
C ALA A 29 -6.10 -4.05 -19.80
N GLY A 30 -7.37 -4.27 -20.11
CA GLY A 30 -7.92 -4.29 -21.47
C GLY A 30 -8.97 -3.19 -21.65
N ALA A 31 -9.57 -3.11 -22.84
CA ALA A 31 -10.63 -2.16 -23.12
C ALA A 31 -11.82 -2.36 -22.16
N GLY A 32 -11.95 -1.47 -21.17
CA GLY A 32 -13.06 -1.45 -20.21
C GLY A 32 -12.93 -2.41 -19.02
N GLN A 33 -11.87 -3.20 -18.90
CA GLN A 33 -11.68 -4.10 -17.75
C GLN A 33 -10.25 -4.04 -17.20
N GLN A 34 -10.15 -3.88 -15.88
CA GLN A 34 -8.91 -4.07 -15.13
C GLN A 34 -9.09 -5.22 -14.17
N GLN A 35 -8.28 -6.26 -14.32
CA GLN A 35 -8.24 -7.42 -13.46
C GLN A 35 -6.91 -7.45 -12.72
N GLN A 36 -6.96 -7.80 -11.44
CA GLN A 36 -5.77 -8.01 -10.62
C GLN A 36 -5.85 -9.36 -9.92
N SER A 37 -4.71 -10.03 -9.79
CA SER A 37 -4.51 -11.24 -9.00
C SER A 37 -3.34 -11.02 -8.06
N ASN A 38 -3.44 -11.54 -6.84
CA ASN A 38 -2.43 -11.38 -5.82
C ASN A 38 -2.06 -12.74 -5.22
N THR A 39 -0.77 -13.06 -5.20
CA THR A 39 -0.22 -14.31 -4.67
C THR A 39 0.82 -14.01 -3.61
N GLN A 40 0.73 -14.72 -2.49
CA GLN A 40 1.65 -14.58 -1.36
C GLN A 40 2.42 -15.87 -1.16
N VAL A 41 3.74 -15.75 -1.05
CA VAL A 41 4.62 -16.90 -0.82
C VAL A 41 5.56 -16.58 0.35
N HIS A 42 5.66 -17.50 1.31
CA HIS A 42 6.64 -17.37 2.40
C HIS A 42 8.03 -17.69 1.88
N THR A 43 8.79 -16.65 1.58
CA THR A 43 10.14 -16.75 1.02
C THR A 43 11.21 -16.27 2.00
N GLY A 44 10.83 -15.43 2.97
CA GLY A 44 11.77 -14.63 3.75
C GLY A 44 12.22 -13.35 3.05
N PRO A 45 13.14 -12.60 3.69
CA PRO A 45 13.61 -11.32 3.18
C PRO A 45 14.51 -11.52 1.97
N TRP A 46 14.31 -10.70 0.94
CA TRP A 46 15.20 -10.71 -0.22
C TRP A 46 16.60 -10.21 0.14
N THR A 47 17.62 -10.88 -0.39
CA THR A 47 19.03 -10.51 -0.25
C THR A 47 19.58 -9.83 -1.50
N GLU A 48 18.86 -9.90 -2.61
CA GLU A 48 19.22 -9.32 -3.91
C GLU A 48 17.99 -8.69 -4.58
N ILE A 49 18.22 -7.82 -5.57
CA ILE A 49 17.16 -7.28 -6.42
C ILE A 49 16.53 -8.44 -7.21
N PRO A 50 15.19 -8.59 -7.22
CA PRO A 50 14.51 -9.62 -8.00
C PRO A 50 14.83 -9.48 -9.49
N GLN A 51 15.04 -10.61 -10.15
CA GLN A 51 15.36 -10.67 -11.56
C GLN A 51 14.21 -11.29 -12.35
N ILE A 52 14.12 -10.92 -13.62
CA ILE A 52 13.10 -11.40 -14.53
C ILE A 52 13.70 -11.75 -15.90
N ILE A 53 13.20 -12.83 -16.50
CA ILE A 53 13.41 -13.20 -17.90
C ILE A 53 12.05 -13.11 -18.59
N ARG A 54 11.94 -12.31 -19.64
CA ARG A 54 10.72 -12.24 -20.46
C ARG A 54 10.76 -13.35 -21.52
N VAL A 55 9.66 -14.09 -21.64
CA VAL A 55 9.47 -15.14 -22.65
C VAL A 55 8.22 -14.84 -23.46
N ASP A 56 8.05 -15.46 -24.64
CA ASP A 56 7.05 -15.07 -25.64
C ASP A 56 5.61 -14.90 -25.10
N ASN A 57 5.21 -15.68 -24.09
CA ASN A 57 3.87 -15.61 -23.50
C ASN A 57 3.89 -15.47 -21.96
N GLY A 58 4.91 -14.82 -21.40
CA GLY A 58 5.01 -14.69 -19.95
C GLY A 58 6.38 -14.23 -19.45
N ALA A 59 6.71 -14.63 -18.23
CA ALA A 59 8.01 -14.37 -17.64
C ALA A 59 8.43 -15.46 -16.66
N LEU A 60 9.74 -15.60 -16.49
CA LEU A 60 10.33 -16.30 -15.35
C LEU A 60 10.81 -15.27 -14.34
N LEU A 61 10.52 -15.51 -13.08
CA LEU A 61 10.95 -14.69 -11.95
C LEU A 61 11.98 -15.44 -11.12
N ARG A 62 13.02 -14.73 -10.67
CA ARG A 62 13.98 -15.20 -9.68
C ARG A 62 14.08 -14.24 -8.51
N CYS A 63 13.91 -14.77 -7.31
CA CYS A 63 14.19 -14.05 -6.06
C CYS A 63 15.21 -14.83 -5.22
N VAL A 64 16.16 -14.13 -4.62
CA VAL A 64 17.17 -14.70 -3.72
C VAL A 64 16.88 -14.24 -2.30
N THR A 65 16.88 -15.18 -1.37
CA THR A 65 16.62 -14.95 0.06
C THR A 65 17.64 -15.71 0.90
N ALA A 66 17.63 -15.46 2.21
CA ALA A 66 18.41 -16.25 3.16
C ALA A 66 17.99 -17.74 3.19
N GLN A 67 16.74 -18.06 2.85
CA GLN A 67 16.22 -19.43 2.81
C GLN A 67 16.56 -20.18 1.51
N GLY A 68 16.96 -19.46 0.45
CA GLY A 68 17.27 -20.04 -0.85
C GLY A 68 16.84 -19.17 -2.03
N THR A 69 16.96 -19.75 -3.23
CA THR A 69 16.52 -19.11 -4.47
C THR A 69 15.17 -19.66 -4.89
N PHE A 70 14.23 -18.77 -5.17
CA PHE A 70 12.89 -19.10 -5.62
C PHE A 70 12.75 -18.75 -7.10
N PHE A 71 12.11 -19.66 -7.85
CA PHE A 71 11.82 -19.48 -9.26
C PHE A 71 10.32 -19.64 -9.50
N TRP A 72 9.72 -18.67 -10.21
CA TRP A 72 8.32 -18.75 -10.61
C TRP A 72 8.18 -18.54 -12.10
N GLN A 73 7.20 -19.22 -12.70
CA GLN A 73 6.77 -18.98 -14.06
C GLN A 73 5.43 -18.27 -14.04
N ILE A 74 5.34 -17.19 -14.79
CA ILE A 74 4.13 -16.41 -15.00
C ILE A 74 3.67 -16.63 -16.44
N GLN A 75 2.42 -17.05 -16.60
CA GLN A 75 1.74 -17.14 -17.91
C GLN A 75 0.33 -16.59 -17.77
N GLY A 76 0.00 -15.51 -18.50
CA GLY A 76 -1.24 -14.79 -18.27
C GLY A 76 -1.39 -14.39 -16.80
N MET A 77 -2.53 -14.70 -16.18
CA MET A 77 -2.81 -14.38 -14.76
C MET A 77 -2.41 -15.49 -13.78
N GLN A 78 -1.71 -16.54 -14.24
CA GLN A 78 -1.32 -17.69 -13.44
C GLN A 78 0.15 -17.61 -13.03
N ILE A 79 0.44 -18.06 -11.81
CA ILE A 79 1.78 -18.16 -11.26
C ILE A 79 2.02 -19.61 -10.87
N GLY A 80 3.06 -20.22 -11.45
CA GLY A 80 3.52 -21.56 -11.13
C GLY A 80 4.94 -21.54 -10.58
N VAL A 81 5.34 -22.61 -9.88
CA VAL A 81 6.74 -22.83 -9.51
C VAL A 81 7.52 -23.24 -10.76
N ALA A 82 8.70 -22.65 -10.96
CA ALA A 82 9.60 -23.00 -12.06
C ALA A 82 10.81 -23.79 -11.57
N SER A 83 11.38 -24.61 -12.46
CA SER A 83 12.68 -25.25 -12.21
C SER A 83 13.82 -24.24 -12.37
N ALA A 84 14.85 -24.35 -11.54
CA ALA A 84 16.09 -23.58 -11.70
C ALA A 84 16.76 -23.80 -13.06
N THR A 85 16.56 -24.97 -13.69
CA THR A 85 17.13 -25.28 -15.02
C THR A 85 16.48 -24.50 -16.15
N ALA A 86 15.30 -23.92 -15.95
CA ALA A 86 14.64 -23.06 -16.92
C ALA A 86 15.21 -21.64 -16.93
N TRP A 87 16.09 -21.31 -15.98
CA TRP A 87 16.67 -19.98 -15.82
C TRP A 87 17.93 -19.80 -16.67
N ASP A 88 17.86 -18.92 -17.67
CA ASP A 88 19.04 -18.48 -18.43
C ASP A 88 19.56 -17.13 -17.91
N THR A 89 20.69 -17.16 -17.21
CA THR A 89 21.33 -15.98 -16.63
C THR A 89 21.67 -14.92 -17.68
N ASN A 90 21.89 -15.28 -18.95
CA ASN A 90 22.23 -14.31 -20.00
C ASN A 90 21.02 -13.45 -20.43
N GLN A 91 19.81 -13.93 -20.17
CA GLN A 91 18.56 -13.23 -20.51
C GLN A 91 17.93 -12.55 -19.29
N ALA A 92 18.53 -12.73 -18.11
CA ALA A 92 18.02 -12.18 -16.85
C ALA A 92 18.27 -10.67 -16.78
N THR A 93 17.22 -9.93 -16.42
CA THR A 93 17.29 -8.49 -16.19
C THR A 93 16.82 -8.16 -14.77
N PRO A 94 17.47 -7.22 -14.06
CA PRO A 94 16.98 -6.77 -12.76
C PRO A 94 15.67 -6.01 -12.93
N MET A 95 14.72 -6.24 -12.01
CA MET A 95 13.44 -5.54 -12.05
C MET A 95 13.58 -4.07 -11.67
N GLN A 96 12.68 -3.26 -12.23
CA GLN A 96 12.66 -1.82 -12.00
C GLN A 96 11.91 -1.53 -10.70
N VAL A 97 12.41 -0.60 -9.91
CA VAL A 97 11.70 -0.11 -8.72
C VAL A 97 10.53 0.74 -9.19
N THR A 98 9.36 0.58 -8.57
CA THR A 98 8.31 1.57 -8.69
C THR A 98 8.75 2.79 -7.88
N GLU A 99 9.46 3.71 -8.53
CA GLU A 99 9.66 5.03 -7.96
C GLU A 99 8.26 5.62 -7.77
N VAL A 100 7.88 5.84 -6.52
CA VAL A 100 6.83 6.81 -6.21
C VAL A 100 7.46 8.14 -6.55
N GLY A 101 7.46 8.47 -7.84
CA GLY A 101 7.91 9.78 -8.29
C GLY A 101 7.15 10.80 -7.46
N PRO A 102 7.81 11.84 -6.91
CA PRO A 102 7.06 12.97 -6.42
C PRO A 102 6.13 13.35 -7.57
N SER A 103 4.82 13.35 -7.31
CA SER A 103 3.83 13.90 -8.23
C SER A 103 4.45 15.16 -8.82
N PRO A 104 4.44 15.38 -10.16
CA PRO A 104 4.94 16.63 -10.69
C PRO A 104 4.02 17.72 -10.14
N ILE A 105 4.39 18.29 -9.00
CA ILE A 105 3.97 19.61 -8.59
C ILE A 105 4.62 20.46 -9.66
N ALA A 106 3.90 20.65 -10.77
CA ALA A 106 4.21 21.68 -11.73
C ALA A 106 4.51 22.91 -10.88
N SER A 107 5.75 23.40 -10.99
CA SER A 107 6.26 24.55 -10.27
C SER A 107 5.25 25.69 -10.44
N MET A 108 4.35 25.85 -9.47
CA MET A 108 3.44 26.97 -9.48
C MET A 108 4.31 28.20 -9.25
N PRO A 109 4.25 29.22 -10.12
CA PRO A 109 4.92 30.47 -9.84
C PRO A 109 4.43 30.99 -8.47
N PRO A 110 5.30 31.62 -7.66
CA PRO A 110 4.90 32.18 -6.39
C PRO A 110 3.73 33.13 -6.63
N MET A 111 2.61 32.87 -5.95
CA MET A 111 1.45 33.74 -6.04
C MET A 111 1.84 35.15 -5.56
N PRO A 112 1.44 36.21 -6.28
CA PRO A 112 1.66 37.57 -5.78
C PRO A 112 0.95 37.76 -4.44
N PRO A 113 1.51 38.57 -3.52
CA PRO A 113 0.88 38.84 -2.23
C PRO A 113 -0.52 39.44 -2.45
N MET A 114 -1.53 38.78 -1.88
CA MET A 114 -2.91 39.27 -1.93
C MET A 114 -3.03 40.62 -1.21
N PRO A 115 -3.84 41.55 -1.70
CA PRO A 115 -4.13 42.80 -0.99
C PRO A 115 -4.82 42.51 0.36
N PRO A 116 -4.62 43.36 1.38
CA PRO A 116 -5.24 43.19 2.68
C PRO A 116 -6.76 43.23 2.55
N MET A 117 -7.42 42.17 3.02
CA MET A 117 -8.88 42.11 3.08
C MET A 117 -9.39 43.17 4.07
N ALA A 118 -10.44 43.90 3.69
CA ALA A 118 -11.16 44.81 4.58
C ALA A 118 -11.72 44.01 5.80
N PRO A 119 -11.83 44.64 6.99
CA PRO A 119 -12.22 43.93 8.19
C PRO A 119 -13.68 43.44 8.08
N MET A 120 -13.85 42.12 7.99
CA MET A 120 -15.14 41.48 8.27
C MET A 120 -15.43 41.64 9.76
N GLN A 121 -16.52 42.32 10.10
CA GLN A 121 -17.00 42.45 11.47
C GLN A 121 -17.53 41.08 11.94
N MET A 122 -16.73 40.36 12.72
CA MET A 122 -17.19 39.18 13.46
C MET A 122 -17.76 39.62 14.81
N GLY A 123 -19.08 39.52 14.96
CA GLY A 123 -19.75 39.71 16.25
C GLY A 123 -19.35 38.64 17.29
N ASP A 124 -19.12 39.09 18.52
CA ASP A 124 -19.04 38.35 19.80
C ASP A 124 -18.19 37.07 19.86
N MET A 125 -17.03 37.08 19.22
CA MET A 125 -16.07 35.98 19.33
C MET A 125 -15.12 36.21 20.52
N GLN A 126 -15.50 35.69 21.70
CA GLN A 126 -14.74 35.84 22.94
C GLN A 126 -13.82 34.63 23.17
N MET A 127 -12.51 34.83 23.02
CA MET A 127 -11.47 33.86 23.39
C MET A 127 -10.96 34.18 24.81
N SER A 128 -11.03 33.21 25.72
CA SER A 128 -10.41 33.30 27.05
C SER A 128 -9.20 32.37 27.13
N LEU A 129 -8.06 32.91 27.56
CA LEU A 129 -6.75 32.23 27.51
C LEU A 129 -6.44 31.37 28.75
N ASN A 130 -7.42 31.05 29.59
CA ASN A 130 -7.21 30.16 30.75
C ASN A 130 -8.53 29.56 31.27
N PRO A 131 -8.84 28.27 31.01
CA PRO A 131 -8.31 27.40 29.96
C PRO A 131 -8.95 27.72 28.58
N MET A 132 -8.20 27.41 27.51
CA MET A 132 -8.54 27.73 26.12
C MET A 132 -9.88 27.09 25.70
N THR A 133 -10.94 27.88 25.69
CA THR A 133 -12.31 27.44 25.37
C THR A 133 -12.85 28.23 24.19
N LEU A 134 -13.17 27.50 23.11
CA LEU A 134 -13.82 28.03 21.92
C LEU A 134 -15.33 27.77 22.02
N ARG A 135 -16.13 28.85 22.05
CA ARG A 135 -17.60 28.78 22.10
C ARG A 135 -18.18 29.27 20.76
N MET A 136 -18.70 28.35 19.95
CA MET A 136 -19.51 28.67 18.77
C MET A 136 -20.97 28.33 19.09
N GLY A 137 -21.70 29.31 19.63
CA GLY A 137 -23.10 29.11 20.04
C GLY A 137 -23.26 28.01 21.10
N LYS A 138 -24.06 26.98 20.80
CA LYS A 138 -24.44 25.92 21.76
C LYS A 138 -23.44 24.75 21.83
N MET A 139 -22.35 24.78 21.06
CA MET A 139 -21.38 23.69 21.01
C MET A 139 -20.06 24.12 21.65
N THR A 140 -19.75 23.49 22.79
CA THR A 140 -18.48 23.59 23.51
C THR A 140 -17.65 22.34 23.24
N LEU A 141 -16.51 22.50 22.58
CA LEU A 141 -15.49 21.45 22.44
C LEU A 141 -14.50 21.58 23.60
N GLY A 142 -14.71 20.79 24.64
CA GLY A 142 -13.77 20.60 25.74
C GLY A 142 -12.90 19.37 25.48
N LEU A 143 -11.58 19.56 25.39
CA LEU A 143 -10.60 18.48 25.48
C LEU A 143 -10.53 18.03 26.94
N ASN A 144 -11.41 17.10 27.30
CA ASN A 144 -11.35 16.44 28.59
C ASN A 144 -10.74 15.04 28.43
N THR A 145 -9.53 14.88 29.00
CA THR A 145 -8.91 13.64 29.49
C THR A 145 -8.43 12.57 28.48
N PRO A 146 -7.23 12.00 28.68
CA PRO A 146 -6.83 10.76 28.04
C PRO A 146 -7.60 9.61 28.70
N THR A 147 -8.76 9.27 28.15
CA THR A 147 -9.40 8.00 28.49
C THR A 147 -8.65 6.92 27.75
N VAL A 148 -7.96 6.06 28.50
CA VAL A 148 -7.40 4.79 28.02
C VAL A 148 -8.58 3.95 27.57
N ASN A 149 -9.00 4.13 26.31
CA ASN A 149 -10.03 3.33 25.71
C ASN A 149 -9.41 1.97 25.41
N ASN A 150 -9.85 0.96 26.15
CA ASN A 150 -9.40 -0.43 26.05
C ASN A 150 -9.96 -1.07 24.77
N GLN A 151 -9.77 -0.43 23.62
CA GLN A 151 -10.22 -0.90 22.32
C GLN A 151 -9.46 -2.18 22.00
N LYS A 152 -10.20 -3.28 21.92
CA LYS A 152 -9.66 -4.57 21.50
C LYS A 152 -9.58 -4.59 19.98
N PHE A 153 -8.51 -5.17 19.46
CA PHE A 153 -8.32 -5.36 18.01
C PHE A 153 -8.45 -6.84 17.67
N CYS A 154 -8.93 -7.14 16.47
CA CYS A 154 -9.06 -8.50 15.99
C CYS A 154 -7.69 -9.13 15.83
N THR A 155 -7.46 -10.28 16.46
CA THR A 155 -6.19 -11.01 16.33
C THR A 155 -5.98 -11.64 14.94
N GLN A 156 -7.04 -11.76 14.14
CA GLN A 156 -6.95 -12.30 12.78
C GLN A 156 -6.75 -11.23 11.69
N CYS A 157 -7.44 -10.09 11.78
CA CYS A 157 -7.40 -9.08 10.72
C CYS A 157 -7.00 -7.66 11.18
N GLY A 158 -6.79 -7.45 12.49
CA GLY A 158 -6.39 -6.15 13.04
C GLY A 158 -7.50 -5.10 13.10
N ALA A 159 -8.73 -5.40 12.68
CA ALA A 159 -9.85 -4.46 12.76
C ALA A 159 -10.19 -4.11 14.22
N ALA A 160 -10.58 -2.86 14.47
CA ALA A 160 -11.08 -2.43 15.78
C ALA A 160 -12.41 -3.13 16.11
N ILE A 161 -12.54 -3.59 17.35
CA ILE A 161 -13.69 -4.36 17.84
C ILE A 161 -14.31 -3.63 19.02
N ALA A 162 -15.65 -3.60 19.06
CA ALA A 162 -16.38 -3.05 20.19
C ALA A 162 -16.46 -4.04 21.36
N GLN A 163 -16.51 -3.52 22.58
CA GLN A 163 -16.62 -4.35 23.78
C GLN A 163 -17.99 -5.06 23.81
N GLY A 164 -18.01 -6.37 23.55
CA GLY A 164 -19.22 -7.20 23.54
C GLY A 164 -19.47 -7.94 22.22
N ASP A 165 -18.68 -7.67 21.18
CA ASP A 165 -18.80 -8.39 19.91
C ASP A 165 -18.36 -9.86 20.06
N ARG A 166 -19.21 -10.78 19.60
CA ARG A 166 -18.89 -12.23 19.54
C ARG A 166 -18.15 -12.61 18.27
N PHE A 167 -18.27 -11.78 17.22
CA PHE A 167 -17.65 -12.00 15.92
C PHE A 167 -17.12 -10.68 15.36
N CYS A 168 -16.01 -10.71 14.63
CA CYS A 168 -15.47 -9.54 13.97
C CYS A 168 -16.33 -9.16 12.76
N GLY A 169 -16.87 -7.94 12.72
CA GLY A 169 -17.65 -7.44 11.59
C GLY A 169 -16.87 -7.27 10.28
N SER A 170 -15.54 -7.32 10.31
CA SER A 170 -14.67 -7.17 9.13
C SER A 170 -14.30 -8.50 8.49
N CYS A 171 -13.97 -9.53 9.28
CA CYS A 171 -13.51 -10.83 8.75
C CYS A 171 -14.36 -12.03 9.20
N GLY A 172 -15.37 -11.85 10.04
CA GLY A 172 -16.24 -12.92 10.54
C GLY A 172 -15.63 -13.82 11.60
N TYR A 173 -14.39 -13.59 12.02
CA TYR A 173 -13.71 -14.40 13.04
C TYR A 173 -14.40 -14.30 14.40
N GLN A 174 -14.59 -15.45 15.06
CA GLN A 174 -15.18 -15.51 16.39
C GLN A 174 -14.19 -15.02 17.45
N LEU A 175 -14.61 -14.05 18.25
CA LEU A 175 -13.78 -13.39 19.25
C LEU A 175 -13.83 -14.18 20.57
N PRO A 176 -12.69 -14.29 21.29
CA PRO A 176 -12.61 -15.01 22.56
C PRO A 176 -13.35 -14.31 23.70
#